data_AF-A0A8H7FGF5-F1
#
_entry.id   AF-A0A8H7FGF5-F1
#
_cell.length_a   1.000
_cell.length_b   1.000
_cell.length_c   1.000
_cell.angle_alpha   90.00
_cell.angle_beta   90.00
_cell.angle_gamma   90.00
#
_symmetry.space_group_name_H-M   'P 1'
#
loop_
_entity.id
_entity.type
_entity.pdbx_description
1 polymer ?
#
loop_
_entity_poly.entity_id
_entity_poly.type
_entity_poly.pdbx_seq_one_letter_code
_entity_poly.pdbx_strand_id
1 'polypeptide(L)'
;MKASLSRVLEHCESAVGVGKDHLDTLTTVDLLTDVYSDHGKYAKAATLFARALAGREKQLGRDHSDVLATSHKLAVLRYRQGKDGEAEKLFVHLLERQEVKLGPEHIVTLTTADCLAQVYSRQGKYNDAKPLYEHVLAGSKKQLESEDLGKLIKMSSLGGQYGEQSKCDVVEVLLAQVLCGRETQLGAEHLDTLDVAHKLARVHNNQHQYAEAEVFYARVLASSEKRLGAEHPETLAAAHNFAVLRYRQGEWEEAEQLCKQALAGMEGELGRNHWQTKNTVDSLTYLYQKQGRVEEADTLYAL
;
A
#
# COMPACT_ATOMS: atom_id res chain seq x y z
N MET A 1 -10.93 11.99 15.78
CA MET A 1 -10.01 10.91 16.18
C MET A 1 -8.74 11.41 16.89
N LYS A 2 -7.93 12.29 16.29
CA LYS A 2 -6.69 12.81 16.91
C LYS A 2 -6.88 13.50 18.27
N ALA A 3 -7.88 14.39 18.39
CA ALA A 3 -8.19 15.08 19.64
C ALA A 3 -8.66 14.11 20.74
N SER A 4 -9.34 13.03 20.33
CA SER A 4 -9.79 11.94 21.20
C SER A 4 -8.58 11.17 21.75
N LEU A 5 -7.66 10.73 20.89
CA LEU A 5 -6.46 9.98 21.27
C LEU A 5 -5.46 10.82 22.10
N SER A 6 -5.36 12.13 21.84
CA SER A 6 -4.48 13.01 22.63
C SER A 6 -4.97 13.17 24.07
N ARG A 7 -6.29 13.29 24.28
CA ARG A 7 -6.89 13.32 25.62
C ARG A 7 -6.77 11.98 26.34
N VAL A 8 -6.92 10.87 25.63
CA VAL A 8 -6.70 9.52 26.20
C VAL A 8 -5.24 9.36 26.63
N LEU A 9 -4.28 9.84 25.83
CA LEU A 9 -2.86 9.81 26.21
C LEU A 9 -2.58 10.65 27.46
N GLU A 10 -3.09 11.88 27.54
CA GLU A 10 -2.93 12.73 28.73
C GLU A 10 -3.54 12.08 29.98
N HIS A 11 -4.68 11.39 29.83
CA HIS A 11 -5.30 10.65 30.91
C HIS A 11 -4.46 9.43 31.34
N CYS A 12 -3.95 8.64 30.40
CA CYS A 12 -3.07 7.50 30.69
C CYS A 12 -1.72 7.94 31.33
N GLU A 13 -1.15 9.06 30.88
CA GLU A 13 0.09 9.61 31.43
C GLU A 13 -0.08 10.19 32.85
N SER A 14 -1.28 10.67 33.18
CA SER A 14 -1.61 11.26 34.49
C SER A 14 -2.26 10.28 35.47
N ALA A 15 -2.72 9.12 35.00
CA ALA A 15 -3.33 8.09 35.83
C ALA A 15 -2.30 7.44 36.77
N VAL A 16 -2.62 7.44 38.07
CA VAL A 16 -1.82 6.82 39.13
C VAL A 16 -1.77 5.30 38.91
N GLY A 17 -0.57 4.74 38.80
CA GLY A 17 -0.34 3.31 38.59
C GLY A 17 -0.15 2.88 37.12
N VAL A 18 -0.57 3.71 36.16
CA VAL A 18 -0.33 3.49 34.73
C VAL A 18 0.93 4.27 34.32
N GLY A 19 0.93 5.60 34.40
CA GLY A 19 2.12 6.41 34.12
C GLY A 19 2.65 6.29 32.68
N LYS A 20 3.75 7.02 32.41
CA LYS A 20 4.24 7.29 31.03
C LYS A 20 4.82 6.07 30.30
N ASP A 21 5.33 5.10 31.05
CA ASP A 21 6.03 3.95 30.49
C ASP A 21 5.14 2.70 30.40
N HIS A 22 3.94 2.68 30.97
CA HIS A 22 3.09 1.49 30.98
C HIS A 22 2.62 1.09 29.58
N LEU A 23 2.53 -0.23 29.32
CA LEU A 23 2.26 -0.78 27.99
C LEU A 23 1.02 -0.19 27.33
N ASP A 24 -0.07 0.00 28.07
CA ASP A 24 -1.29 0.63 27.54
C ASP A 24 -1.08 2.09 27.12
N THR A 25 -0.27 2.85 27.87
CA THR A 25 0.15 4.20 27.49
C THR A 25 0.99 4.14 26.23
N LEU A 26 1.93 3.19 26.11
CA LEU A 26 2.78 3.03 24.93
C LEU A 26 1.99 2.59 23.69
N THR A 27 0.95 1.77 23.85
CA THR A 27 0.02 1.40 22.77
C THR A 27 -0.83 2.60 22.33
N THR A 28 -1.24 3.46 23.26
CA THR A 28 -1.91 4.72 22.94
C THR A 28 -0.97 5.68 22.20
N VAL A 29 0.31 5.73 22.58
CA VAL A 29 1.34 6.49 21.88
C VAL A 29 1.49 6.00 20.44
N ASP A 30 1.59 4.69 20.22
CA ASP A 30 1.68 4.11 18.87
C ASP A 30 0.53 4.52 17.96
N LEU A 31 -0.72 4.39 18.44
CA LEU A 31 -1.91 4.75 17.67
C LEU A 31 -1.93 6.25 17.34
N LEU A 32 -1.53 7.10 18.28
CA LEU A 32 -1.41 8.54 18.05
C LEU A 32 -0.29 8.85 17.04
N THR A 33 0.76 8.03 17.04
CA THR A 33 1.93 8.18 16.17
C THR A 33 1.62 7.80 14.72
N ASP A 34 0.82 6.75 14.50
CA ASP A 34 0.28 6.40 13.19
C ASP A 34 -0.55 7.57 12.64
N VAL A 35 -1.44 8.15 13.46
CA VAL A 35 -2.22 9.35 13.10
C VAL A 35 -1.32 10.55 12.75
N TYR A 36 -0.23 10.78 13.49
CA TYR A 36 0.71 11.86 13.16
C TYR A 36 1.46 11.63 11.85
N SER A 37 1.77 10.37 11.54
CA SER A 37 2.45 9.96 10.30
C SER A 37 1.54 10.18 9.09
N ASP A 38 0.26 9.85 9.20
CA ASP A 38 -0.74 10.05 8.14
C ASP A 38 -0.96 11.53 7.81
N HIS A 39 -0.72 12.42 8.78
CA HIS A 39 -0.80 13.87 8.58
C HIS A 39 0.55 14.51 8.21
N GLY A 40 1.53 13.70 7.79
CA GLY A 40 2.85 14.16 7.36
C GLY A 40 3.74 14.71 8.48
N LYS A 41 3.36 14.58 9.76
CA LYS A 41 4.12 15.12 10.91
C LYS A 41 5.19 14.13 11.37
N TYR A 42 6.03 13.69 10.43
CA TYR A 42 7.00 12.63 10.66
C TYR A 42 7.95 12.92 11.83
N ALA A 43 8.47 14.15 11.97
CA ALA A 43 9.41 14.46 13.06
C ALA A 43 8.83 14.19 14.46
N LYS A 44 7.57 14.59 14.69
CA LYS A 44 6.86 14.33 15.95
C LYS A 44 6.57 12.84 16.11
N ALA A 45 6.19 12.17 15.03
CA ALA A 45 5.93 10.75 15.06
C ALA A 45 7.19 9.93 15.41
N ALA A 46 8.37 10.28 14.87
CA ALA A 46 9.64 9.65 15.22
C ALA A 46 9.95 9.75 16.71
N THR A 47 9.74 10.92 17.31
CA THR A 47 10.02 11.12 18.74
C THR A 47 9.13 10.27 19.63
N LEU A 48 7.86 10.10 19.23
CA LEU A 48 6.90 9.28 19.95
C LEU A 48 7.19 7.78 19.81
N PHE A 49 7.51 7.30 18.60
CA PHE A 49 7.93 5.91 18.41
C PHE A 49 9.25 5.58 19.11
N ALA A 50 10.22 6.49 19.12
CA ALA A 50 11.47 6.28 19.86
C ALA A 50 11.21 6.15 21.37
N ARG A 51 10.29 6.95 21.92
CA ARG A 51 9.85 6.84 23.32
C ARG A 51 9.15 5.51 23.58
N ALA A 52 8.20 5.12 22.73
CA ALA A 52 7.47 3.87 22.85
C ALA A 52 8.41 2.65 22.75
N LEU A 53 9.37 2.68 21.84
CA LEU A 53 10.37 1.64 21.68
C LEU A 53 11.21 1.49 22.95
N ALA A 54 11.76 2.59 23.49
CA ALA A 54 12.57 2.55 24.70
C ALA A 54 11.79 2.03 25.92
N GLY A 55 10.53 2.45 26.08
CA GLY A 55 9.66 1.96 27.15
C GLY A 55 9.35 0.47 27.04
N ARG A 56 9.03 -0.02 25.84
CA ARG A 56 8.75 -1.44 25.59
C ARG A 56 9.99 -2.31 25.70
N GLU A 57 11.14 -1.85 25.23
CA GLU A 57 12.41 -2.58 25.40
C GLU A 57 12.74 -2.81 26.88
N LYS A 58 12.48 -1.81 27.73
CA LYS A 58 12.72 -1.90 29.17
C LYS A 58 11.78 -2.90 29.87
N GLN A 59 10.54 -3.02 29.43
CA GLN A 59 9.52 -3.84 30.11
C GLN A 59 9.39 -5.25 29.56
N LEU A 60 9.51 -5.41 28.24
CA LEU A 60 9.23 -6.66 27.54
C LEU A 60 10.50 -7.36 27.05
N GLY A 61 11.63 -6.66 27.10
CA GLY A 61 12.87 -7.11 26.50
C GLY A 61 12.91 -6.87 24.99
N ARG A 62 14.14 -6.88 24.47
CA ARG A 62 14.48 -6.47 23.11
C ARG A 62 13.90 -7.34 21.99
N ASP A 63 13.54 -8.59 22.32
CA ASP A 63 13.08 -9.58 21.35
C ASP A 63 11.55 -9.76 21.36
N HIS A 64 10.83 -8.98 22.16
CA HIS A 64 9.37 -9.06 22.20
C HIS A 64 8.75 -8.61 20.87
N SER A 65 7.66 -9.25 20.44
CA SER A 65 6.97 -8.97 19.17
C SER A 65 6.61 -7.48 19.03
N ASP A 66 6.11 -6.87 20.10
CA ASP A 66 5.71 -5.46 20.12
C ASP A 66 6.91 -4.52 19.99
N VAL A 67 8.07 -4.88 20.54
CA VAL A 67 9.32 -4.13 20.38
C VAL A 67 9.78 -4.18 18.93
N LEU A 68 9.75 -5.38 18.32
CA LEU A 68 10.11 -5.57 16.91
C LEU A 68 9.16 -4.77 15.99
N ALA A 69 7.85 -4.80 16.26
CA ALA A 69 6.86 -4.03 15.50
C ALA A 69 7.06 -2.51 15.62
N THR A 70 7.33 -2.01 16.83
CA THR A 70 7.62 -0.59 17.06
C THR A 70 8.89 -0.14 16.34
N SER A 71 9.93 -0.98 16.39
CA SER A 71 11.21 -0.74 15.72
C SER A 71 11.03 -0.66 14.20
N HIS A 72 10.25 -1.58 13.62
CA HIS A 72 9.90 -1.57 12.20
C HIS A 72 9.22 -0.25 11.79
N LYS A 73 8.19 0.17 12.54
CA LYS A 73 7.49 1.44 12.28
C LYS A 73 8.41 2.65 12.37
N LEU A 74 9.30 2.69 13.36
CA LEU A 74 10.31 3.74 13.50
C LEU A 74 11.27 3.76 12.29
N ALA A 75 11.73 2.60 11.84
CA ALA A 75 12.63 2.47 10.68
C ALA A 75 12.00 3.00 9.39
N VAL A 76 10.75 2.60 9.10
CA VAL A 76 9.96 3.13 7.98
C VAL A 76 9.85 4.64 8.05
N LEU A 77 9.63 5.18 9.24
CA LEU A 77 9.45 6.60 9.41
C LEU A 77 10.77 7.38 9.25
N ARG A 78 11.92 6.82 9.66
CA ARG A 78 13.24 7.39 9.35
C ARG A 78 13.52 7.40 7.85
N TYR A 79 13.16 6.33 7.15
CA TYR A 79 13.23 6.28 5.69
C TYR A 79 12.36 7.36 5.04
N ARG A 80 11.14 7.60 5.53
CA ARG A 80 10.27 8.68 5.04
C ARG A 80 10.83 10.09 5.30
N GLN A 81 11.65 10.25 6.33
CA GLN A 81 12.35 11.51 6.62
C GLN A 81 13.59 11.74 5.74
N GLY A 82 13.94 10.80 4.85
CA GLY A 82 15.19 10.82 4.10
C GLY A 82 16.42 10.50 4.95
N LYS A 83 16.23 10.00 6.18
CA LYS A 83 17.31 9.60 7.10
C LYS A 83 17.70 8.15 6.84
N ASP A 84 18.16 7.87 5.62
CA ASP A 84 18.33 6.50 5.13
C ASP A 84 19.37 5.72 5.96
N GLY A 85 20.42 6.37 6.47
CA GLY A 85 21.41 5.71 7.34
C GLY A 85 20.90 5.38 8.74
N GLU A 86 19.90 6.11 9.27
CA GLU A 86 19.22 5.73 10.52
C GLU A 86 18.23 4.58 10.28
N ALA A 87 17.53 4.60 9.14
CA ALA A 87 16.61 3.53 8.74
C ALA A 87 17.35 2.21 8.50
N GLU A 88 18.49 2.25 7.79
CA GLU A 88 19.36 1.09 7.55
C GLU A 88 19.75 0.39 8.85
N LYS A 89 20.28 1.13 9.83
CA LYS A 89 20.67 0.57 11.13
C LYS A 89 19.52 -0.13 11.84
N LEU A 90 18.33 0.47 11.81
CA LEU A 90 17.14 -0.11 12.44
C LEU A 90 16.68 -1.37 11.71
N PHE A 91 16.64 -1.36 10.37
CA PHE A 91 16.19 -2.50 9.59
C PHE A 91 17.19 -3.68 9.62
N VAL A 92 18.50 -3.43 9.56
CA VAL A 92 19.53 -4.49 9.72
C VAL A 92 19.36 -5.19 11.06
N HIS A 93 19.31 -4.42 12.14
CA HIS A 93 19.18 -4.96 13.49
C HIS A 93 17.85 -5.69 13.71
N LEU A 94 16.78 -5.22 13.07
CA LEU A 94 15.49 -5.87 13.10
C LEU A 94 15.49 -7.18 12.32
N LEU A 95 16.14 -7.20 11.15
CA LEU A 95 16.24 -8.36 10.28
C LEU A 95 16.99 -9.50 10.97
N GLU A 96 18.17 -9.22 11.52
CA GLU A 96 18.99 -10.20 12.25
C GLU A 96 18.20 -10.89 13.37
N ARG A 97 17.42 -10.11 14.14
CA ARG A 97 16.58 -10.65 15.23
C ARG A 97 15.42 -11.49 14.72
N GLN A 98 14.76 -11.04 13.66
CA GLN A 98 13.62 -11.74 13.08
C GLN A 98 14.04 -13.04 12.41
N GLU A 99 15.19 -13.08 11.75
CA GLU A 99 15.78 -14.30 11.19
C GLU A 99 16.03 -15.36 12.26
N VAL A 100 16.59 -14.96 13.41
CA VAL A 100 16.84 -15.89 14.53
C VAL A 100 15.54 -16.38 15.17
N LYS A 101 14.56 -15.49 15.39
CA LYS A 101 13.38 -15.82 16.19
C LYS A 101 12.24 -16.45 15.39
N LEU A 102 11.99 -15.91 14.20
CA LEU A 102 10.85 -16.29 13.34
C LEU A 102 11.30 -17.17 12.17
N GLY A 103 12.57 -17.10 11.81
CA GLY A 103 13.13 -17.73 10.63
C GLY A 103 13.27 -16.76 9.46
N PRO A 104 14.21 -17.02 8.53
CA PRO A 104 14.47 -16.17 7.37
C PRO A 104 13.28 -16.09 6.39
N GLU A 105 12.49 -17.16 6.31
CA GLU A 105 11.35 -17.27 5.39
C GLU A 105 10.03 -16.80 6.01
N HIS A 106 10.05 -16.34 7.28
CA HIS A 106 8.84 -15.86 7.92
C HIS A 106 8.39 -14.51 7.33
N ILE A 107 7.09 -14.34 7.16
CA ILE A 107 6.48 -13.20 6.46
C ILE A 107 6.94 -11.83 6.99
N VAL A 108 7.06 -11.71 8.32
CA VAL A 108 7.56 -10.48 8.98
C VAL A 108 9.04 -10.23 8.67
N THR A 109 9.85 -11.29 8.61
CA THR A 109 11.28 -11.22 8.25
C THR A 109 11.45 -10.79 6.80
N LEU A 110 10.67 -11.37 5.88
CA LEU A 110 10.67 -10.99 4.46
C LEU A 110 10.23 -9.53 4.26
N THR A 111 9.26 -9.04 5.04
CA THR A 111 8.83 -7.63 4.99
C THR A 111 9.97 -6.68 5.37
N THR A 112 10.72 -7.03 6.43
CA THR A 112 11.86 -6.24 6.89
C THR A 112 13.02 -6.28 5.88
N ALA A 113 13.29 -7.44 5.28
CA ALA A 113 14.29 -7.60 4.24
C ALA A 113 13.98 -6.74 3.00
N ASP A 114 12.71 -6.71 2.57
CA ASP A 114 12.26 -5.84 1.48
C ASP A 114 12.48 -4.36 1.82
N CYS A 115 12.06 -3.92 3.01
CA CYS A 115 12.26 -2.53 3.43
C CYS A 115 13.75 -2.14 3.47
N LEU A 116 14.63 -3.03 3.91
CA LEU A 116 16.08 -2.82 3.88
C LEU A 116 16.62 -2.72 2.45
N ALA A 117 16.17 -3.58 1.55
CA ALA A 117 16.54 -3.54 0.13
C ALA A 117 16.14 -2.20 -0.52
N GLN A 118 14.99 -1.65 -0.13
CA GLN A 118 14.54 -0.33 -0.57
C GLN A 118 15.42 0.82 -0.03
N VAL A 119 15.91 0.70 1.21
CA VAL A 119 16.86 1.66 1.80
C VAL A 119 18.18 1.61 1.01
N TYR A 120 18.73 0.43 0.77
CA TYR A 120 19.95 0.27 -0.02
C TYR A 120 19.80 0.79 -1.45
N SER A 121 18.67 0.54 -2.10
CA SER A 121 18.39 1.02 -3.45
C SER A 121 18.36 2.55 -3.52
N ARG A 122 17.75 3.21 -2.54
CA ARG A 122 17.73 4.69 -2.46
C ARG A 122 19.13 5.27 -2.24
N GLN A 123 19.97 4.57 -1.49
CA GLN A 123 21.36 4.96 -1.28
C GLN A 123 22.30 4.62 -2.46
N GLY A 124 21.80 3.97 -3.51
CA GLY A 124 22.62 3.50 -4.65
C GLY A 124 23.45 2.23 -4.35
N LYS A 125 23.22 1.58 -3.21
CA LYS A 125 23.88 0.32 -2.79
C LYS A 125 23.23 -0.90 -3.44
N TYR A 126 23.23 -0.97 -4.77
CA TYR A 126 22.49 -2.01 -5.50
C TYR A 126 23.02 -3.43 -5.26
N ASN A 127 24.34 -3.57 -5.00
CA ASN A 127 24.95 -4.86 -4.67
C ASN A 127 24.44 -5.43 -3.34
N ASP A 128 24.05 -4.56 -2.40
CA ASP A 128 23.49 -4.96 -1.10
C ASP A 128 21.97 -5.17 -1.19
N ALA A 129 21.28 -4.42 -2.07
CA ALA A 129 19.83 -4.54 -2.27
C ALA A 129 19.43 -5.82 -3.01
N LYS A 130 20.19 -6.18 -4.06
CA LYS A 130 19.89 -7.33 -4.92
C LYS A 130 19.69 -8.66 -4.16
N PRO A 131 20.62 -9.11 -3.29
CA PRO A 131 20.45 -10.39 -2.59
C PRO A 131 19.23 -10.38 -1.66
N LEU A 132 18.88 -9.23 -1.08
CA LEU A 132 17.68 -9.11 -0.25
C LEU A 132 16.40 -9.24 -1.07
N TYR A 133 16.33 -8.63 -2.25
CA TYR A 133 15.18 -8.83 -3.15
C TYR A 133 15.06 -10.28 -3.63
N GLU A 134 16.19 -10.93 -3.96
CA GLU A 134 16.21 -12.34 -4.35
C GLU A 134 15.74 -13.24 -3.20
N HIS A 135 16.17 -12.95 -1.96
CA HIS A 135 15.71 -13.65 -0.76
C HIS A 135 14.21 -13.46 -0.51
N VAL A 136 13.71 -12.22 -0.62
CA VAL A 136 12.27 -11.92 -0.48
C VAL A 136 11.45 -12.68 -1.52
N LEU A 137 11.91 -12.72 -2.77
CA LEU A 137 11.25 -13.46 -3.84
C LEU A 137 11.22 -14.97 -3.57
N ALA A 138 12.35 -15.55 -3.17
CA ALA A 138 12.46 -16.97 -2.86
C ALA A 138 11.59 -17.37 -1.66
N GLY A 139 11.61 -16.58 -0.58
CA GLY A 139 10.78 -16.80 0.60
C GLY A 139 9.29 -16.63 0.31
N SER A 140 8.92 -15.61 -0.48
CA SER A 140 7.53 -15.41 -0.91
C SER A 140 7.04 -16.58 -1.75
N LYS A 141 7.86 -17.13 -2.65
CA LYS A 141 7.53 -18.34 -3.43
C LYS A 141 7.19 -19.55 -2.55
N LYS A 142 7.96 -19.79 -1.50
CA LYS A 142 7.68 -20.89 -0.55
C LYS A 142 6.43 -20.65 0.29
N GLN A 143 6.16 -19.40 0.67
CA GLN A 143 4.93 -19.03 1.39
C GLN A 143 3.68 -19.13 0.52
N LEU A 144 3.81 -18.94 -0.81
CA LEU A 144 2.73 -19.09 -1.79
C LEU A 144 2.30 -20.55 -1.96
N GLU A 145 3.18 -21.51 -1.68
CA GLU A 145 2.82 -22.94 -1.61
C GLU A 145 2.00 -23.27 -0.34
N SER A 146 1.95 -22.34 0.64
CA SER A 146 1.18 -22.45 1.89
C SER A 146 0.11 -21.36 2.02
N GLU A 147 -0.90 -21.36 1.14
CA GLU A 147 -2.22 -20.69 1.19
C GLU A 147 -2.38 -19.20 1.61
N ASP A 148 -1.41 -18.50 2.20
CA ASP A 148 -1.62 -17.19 2.86
C ASP A 148 -1.40 -15.99 1.90
N LEU A 149 -2.00 -16.09 0.70
CA LEU A 149 -1.87 -15.16 -0.44
C LEU A 149 -2.29 -13.71 -0.12
N GLY A 150 -3.27 -13.51 0.76
CA GLY A 150 -3.85 -12.19 1.03
C GLY A 150 -2.92 -11.24 1.81
N LYS A 151 -2.01 -11.79 2.63
CA LYS A 151 -1.08 -11.00 3.45
C LYS A 151 0.10 -10.49 2.63
N LEU A 152 0.62 -11.31 1.71
CA LEU A 152 1.73 -10.96 0.81
C LEU A 152 1.38 -9.79 -0.13
N ILE A 153 0.15 -9.74 -0.63
CA ILE A 153 -0.32 -8.67 -1.53
C ILE A 153 -0.52 -7.34 -0.78
N LYS A 154 -0.99 -7.40 0.46
CA LYS A 154 -1.15 -6.21 1.31
C LYS A 154 0.23 -5.63 1.70
N MET A 155 1.23 -6.49 1.86
CA MET A 155 2.64 -6.11 2.11
C MET A 155 3.31 -5.43 0.91
N SER A 156 3.24 -5.99 -0.30
CA SER A 156 3.82 -5.36 -1.49
C SER A 156 3.14 -4.04 -1.84
N SER A 157 1.83 -3.94 -1.59
CA SER A 157 1.05 -2.71 -1.78
C SER A 157 1.37 -1.63 -0.72
N LEU A 158 1.73 -2.00 0.51
CA LEU A 158 2.19 -1.07 1.56
C LEU A 158 3.62 -0.58 1.31
N GLY A 159 4.48 -1.39 0.69
CA GLY A 159 5.80 -0.99 0.20
C GLY A 159 5.76 -0.15 -1.09
N GLY A 160 4.74 -0.36 -1.91
CA GLY A 160 4.54 0.29 -3.22
C GLY A 160 4.13 1.75 -3.19
N GLN A 161 4.06 2.39 -2.02
CA GLN A 161 3.66 3.79 -1.96
C GLN A 161 4.78 4.77 -2.34
N TYR A 162 6.06 4.35 -2.41
CA TYR A 162 7.18 5.27 -2.73
C TYR A 162 8.41 4.59 -3.35
N GLY A 163 8.60 4.71 -4.67
CA GLY A 163 9.88 4.49 -5.39
C GLY A 163 9.72 3.83 -6.77
N GLU A 164 9.95 4.56 -7.86
CA GLU A 164 9.25 4.36 -9.14
C GLU A 164 9.85 3.43 -10.21
N GLN A 165 11.08 2.90 -10.12
CA GLN A 165 11.60 2.07 -11.24
C GLN A 165 12.15 0.69 -10.86
N SER A 166 13.07 0.56 -9.89
CA SER A 166 13.59 -0.79 -9.52
C SER A 166 12.60 -1.68 -8.73
N LYS A 167 11.46 -1.13 -8.28
CA LYS A 167 10.50 -1.84 -7.40
C LYS A 167 9.32 -2.45 -8.16
N CYS A 168 8.99 -1.92 -9.33
CA CYS A 168 7.86 -2.41 -10.11
C CYS A 168 8.11 -3.85 -10.59
N ASP A 169 9.35 -4.19 -10.96
CA ASP A 169 9.71 -5.52 -11.47
C ASP A 169 9.51 -6.64 -10.44
N VAL A 170 9.82 -6.40 -9.16
CA VAL A 170 9.62 -7.42 -8.10
C VAL A 170 8.13 -7.60 -7.78
N VAL A 171 7.39 -6.49 -7.72
CA VAL A 171 5.93 -6.52 -7.46
C VAL A 171 5.19 -7.18 -8.62
N GLU A 172 5.59 -6.92 -9.86
CA GLU A 172 5.08 -7.55 -11.07
C GLU A 172 5.28 -9.07 -11.03
N VAL A 173 6.50 -9.53 -10.78
CA VAL A 173 6.81 -10.98 -10.68
C VAL A 173 5.98 -11.65 -9.59
N LEU A 174 5.82 -11.02 -8.42
CA LEU A 174 5.02 -11.58 -7.33
C LEU A 174 3.52 -11.62 -7.68
N LEU A 175 2.97 -10.54 -8.24
CA LEU A 175 1.56 -10.50 -8.64
C LEU A 175 1.25 -11.48 -9.78
N ALA A 176 2.16 -11.65 -10.75
CA ALA A 176 2.02 -12.63 -11.83
C ALA A 176 1.99 -14.07 -11.30
N GLN A 177 2.83 -14.40 -10.32
CA GLN A 177 2.84 -15.72 -9.68
C GLN A 177 1.57 -15.98 -8.86
N VAL A 178 1.13 -14.99 -8.08
CA VAL A 178 -0.13 -15.03 -7.33
C VAL A 178 -1.31 -15.24 -8.29
N LEU A 179 -1.32 -14.52 -9.41
CA LEU A 179 -2.37 -14.64 -10.42
C LEU A 179 -2.44 -16.07 -10.99
N CYS A 180 -1.29 -16.65 -11.38
CA CYS A 180 -1.22 -18.02 -11.86
C CYS A 180 -1.73 -19.04 -10.80
N GLY A 181 -1.35 -18.87 -9.53
CA GLY A 181 -1.86 -19.69 -8.43
C GLY A 181 -3.37 -19.56 -8.21
N ARG A 182 -3.92 -18.34 -8.30
CA ARG A 182 -5.35 -18.09 -8.16
C ARG A 182 -6.16 -18.62 -9.35
N GLU A 183 -5.64 -18.49 -10.55
CA GLU A 183 -6.27 -19.03 -11.76
C GLU A 183 -6.40 -20.55 -11.72
N THR A 184 -5.38 -21.24 -11.21
CA THR A 184 -5.40 -22.70 -11.08
C THR A 184 -6.32 -23.18 -9.97
N GLN A 185 -6.39 -22.47 -8.84
CA GLN A 185 -7.20 -22.89 -7.68
C GLN A 185 -8.67 -22.46 -7.75
N LEU A 186 -8.93 -21.20 -8.12
CA LEU A 186 -10.25 -20.57 -8.04
C LEU A 186 -10.87 -20.33 -9.42
N GLY A 187 -10.06 -20.42 -10.48
CA GLY A 187 -10.45 -20.07 -11.83
C GLY A 187 -10.17 -18.61 -12.18
N ALA A 188 -10.08 -18.36 -13.49
CA ALA A 188 -9.73 -17.06 -14.07
C ALA A 188 -10.76 -15.95 -13.81
N GLU A 189 -12.03 -16.30 -13.55
CA GLU A 189 -13.13 -15.36 -13.33
C GLU A 189 -13.50 -15.19 -11.84
N HIS A 190 -12.72 -15.74 -10.89
CA HIS A 190 -12.99 -15.53 -9.47
C HIS A 190 -12.62 -14.11 -9.03
N LEU A 191 -13.41 -13.46 -8.15
CA LEU A 191 -13.17 -12.06 -7.73
C LEU A 191 -11.78 -11.85 -7.15
N ASP A 192 -11.33 -12.76 -6.28
CA ASP A 192 -9.96 -12.70 -5.74
C ASP A 192 -8.88 -12.83 -6.83
N THR A 193 -9.14 -13.58 -7.90
CA THR A 193 -8.23 -13.67 -9.06
C THR A 193 -8.24 -12.35 -9.84
N LEU A 194 -9.41 -11.75 -10.01
CA LEU A 194 -9.59 -10.48 -10.73
C LEU A 194 -8.97 -9.29 -9.96
N ASP A 195 -9.04 -9.27 -8.62
CA ASP A 195 -8.37 -8.25 -7.79
C ASP A 195 -6.84 -8.28 -7.98
N VAL A 196 -6.25 -9.47 -8.10
CA VAL A 196 -4.81 -9.61 -8.37
C VAL A 196 -4.47 -9.15 -9.80
N ALA A 197 -5.27 -9.57 -10.78
CA ALA A 197 -5.10 -9.12 -12.17
C ALA A 197 -5.22 -7.59 -12.29
N HIS A 198 -6.15 -6.99 -11.56
CA HIS A 198 -6.33 -5.53 -11.50
C HIS A 198 -5.09 -4.83 -10.93
N LYS A 199 -4.51 -5.38 -9.85
CA LYS A 199 -3.29 -4.84 -9.25
C LYS A 199 -2.10 -4.93 -10.21
N LEU A 200 -1.96 -6.04 -10.93
CA LEU A 200 -0.91 -6.24 -11.93
C LEU A 200 -1.06 -5.25 -13.10
N ALA A 201 -2.30 -5.03 -13.58
CA ALA A 201 -2.62 -4.02 -14.58
C ALA A 201 -2.12 -2.62 -14.18
N ARG A 202 -2.33 -2.25 -12.91
CA ARG A 202 -1.90 -0.96 -12.37
C ARG A 202 -0.38 -0.83 -12.31
N VAL A 203 0.33 -1.91 -12.02
CA VAL A 203 1.80 -1.94 -12.00
C VAL A 203 2.34 -1.69 -13.42
N HIS A 204 1.86 -2.45 -14.41
CA HIS A 204 2.22 -2.25 -15.82
C HIS A 204 1.89 -0.83 -16.31
N ASN A 205 0.71 -0.31 -15.95
CA ASN A 205 0.32 1.06 -16.33
C ASN A 205 1.29 2.11 -15.76
N ASN A 206 1.79 1.91 -14.54
CA ASN A 206 2.78 2.81 -13.92
C ASN A 206 4.19 2.65 -14.50
N GLN A 207 4.53 1.49 -15.05
CA GLN A 207 5.77 1.25 -15.82
C GLN A 207 5.67 1.73 -17.28
N HIS A 208 4.55 2.35 -17.69
CA HIS A 208 4.26 2.73 -19.07
C HIS A 208 4.16 1.54 -20.05
N GLN A 209 3.95 0.34 -19.52
CA GLN A 209 3.67 -0.90 -20.26
C GLN A 209 2.17 -0.99 -20.54
N TYR A 210 1.69 -0.11 -21.43
CA TYR A 210 0.25 0.09 -21.62
C TYR A 210 -0.44 -1.10 -22.28
N ALA A 211 0.24 -1.82 -23.18
CA ALA A 211 -0.34 -2.98 -23.86
C ALA A 211 -0.59 -4.14 -22.87
N GLU A 212 0.34 -4.37 -21.96
CA GLU A 212 0.24 -5.37 -20.90
C GLU A 212 -0.85 -5.00 -19.89
N ALA A 213 -0.93 -3.72 -19.50
CA ALA A 213 -1.99 -3.22 -18.64
C ALA A 213 -3.39 -3.38 -19.28
N GLU A 214 -3.50 -3.17 -20.60
CA GLU A 214 -4.76 -3.26 -21.35
C GLU A 214 -5.36 -4.66 -21.26
N VAL A 215 -4.55 -5.70 -21.44
CA VAL A 215 -5.00 -7.10 -21.37
C VAL A 215 -5.64 -7.40 -20.01
N PHE A 216 -5.01 -6.97 -18.92
CA PHE A 216 -5.53 -7.21 -17.58
C PHE A 216 -6.75 -6.35 -17.25
N TYR A 217 -6.75 -5.06 -17.57
CA TYR A 217 -7.90 -4.20 -17.30
C TYR A 217 -9.14 -4.62 -18.11
N ALA A 218 -8.98 -4.95 -19.39
CA ALA A 218 -10.07 -5.43 -20.23
C ALA A 218 -10.67 -6.73 -19.69
N ARG A 219 -9.81 -7.66 -19.25
CA ARG A 219 -10.26 -8.91 -18.62
C ARG A 219 -11.02 -8.66 -17.33
N VAL A 220 -10.52 -7.79 -16.45
CA VAL A 220 -11.16 -7.48 -15.17
C VAL A 220 -12.51 -6.82 -15.41
N LEU A 221 -12.60 -5.84 -16.31
CA LEU A 221 -13.85 -5.18 -16.63
C LEU A 221 -14.89 -6.17 -17.17
N ALA A 222 -14.56 -6.94 -18.21
CA ALA A 222 -15.48 -7.90 -18.82
C ALA A 222 -15.94 -8.98 -17.83
N SER A 223 -15.04 -9.46 -16.97
CA SER A 223 -15.38 -10.50 -15.98
C SER A 223 -16.24 -9.95 -14.84
N SER A 224 -15.96 -8.73 -14.38
CA SER A 224 -16.75 -8.05 -13.35
C SER A 224 -18.15 -7.68 -13.86
N GLU A 225 -18.28 -7.18 -15.08
CA GLU A 225 -19.57 -6.93 -15.73
C GLU A 225 -20.43 -8.19 -15.80
N LYS A 226 -19.84 -9.30 -16.24
CA LYS A 226 -20.53 -10.59 -16.37
C LYS A 226 -21.00 -11.15 -15.02
N ARG A 227 -20.23 -10.97 -13.95
CA ARG A 227 -20.51 -11.55 -12.63
C ARG A 227 -21.35 -10.68 -11.70
N LEU A 228 -21.03 -9.40 -11.66
CA LEU A 228 -21.55 -8.45 -10.68
C LEU A 228 -22.55 -7.47 -11.32
N GLY A 229 -22.54 -7.36 -12.64
CA GLY A 229 -23.29 -6.35 -13.39
C GLY A 229 -22.47 -5.09 -13.64
N ALA A 230 -22.92 -4.28 -14.60
CA ALA A 230 -22.26 -3.05 -15.03
C ALA A 230 -22.20 -1.97 -13.93
N GLU A 231 -23.25 -1.89 -13.10
CA GLU A 231 -23.39 -0.86 -12.06
C GLU A 231 -22.68 -1.24 -10.75
N HIS A 232 -22.13 -2.44 -10.60
CA HIS A 232 -21.51 -2.83 -9.34
C HIS A 232 -20.26 -1.97 -9.05
N PRO A 233 -20.02 -1.51 -7.81
CA PRO A 233 -18.88 -0.67 -7.45
C PRO A 233 -17.51 -1.16 -7.93
N GLU A 234 -17.27 -2.49 -7.89
CA GLU A 234 -16.02 -3.08 -8.40
C GLU A 234 -15.92 -3.02 -9.93
N THR A 235 -17.03 -3.19 -10.66
CA THR A 235 -17.08 -3.05 -12.11
C THR A 235 -16.82 -1.61 -12.52
N LEU A 236 -17.46 -0.66 -11.81
CA LEU A 236 -17.26 0.77 -12.03
C LEU A 236 -15.80 1.19 -11.73
N ALA A 237 -15.19 0.64 -10.67
CA ALA A 237 -13.78 0.89 -10.37
C ALA A 237 -12.84 0.32 -11.44
N ALA A 238 -13.17 -0.84 -12.03
CA ALA A 238 -12.44 -1.40 -13.17
C ALA A 238 -12.58 -0.51 -14.42
N ALA A 239 -13.79 -0.04 -14.72
CA ALA A 239 -14.07 0.87 -15.84
C ALA A 239 -13.30 2.19 -15.69
N HIS A 240 -13.29 2.78 -14.50
CA HIS A 240 -12.49 3.97 -14.19
C HIS A 240 -10.99 3.78 -14.46
N ASN A 241 -10.41 2.69 -13.95
CA ASN A 241 -8.97 2.45 -14.14
C ASN A 241 -8.62 2.14 -15.61
N PHE A 242 -9.54 1.50 -16.35
CA PHE A 242 -9.39 1.31 -17.78
C PHE A 242 -9.46 2.65 -18.55
N ALA A 243 -10.33 3.57 -18.13
CA ALA A 243 -10.39 4.93 -18.67
C ALA A 243 -9.06 5.68 -18.47
N VAL A 244 -8.44 5.55 -17.30
CA VAL A 244 -7.12 6.14 -17.00
C VAL A 244 -6.02 5.57 -17.92
N LEU A 245 -6.09 4.28 -18.25
CA LEU A 245 -5.17 3.67 -19.21
C LEU A 245 -5.37 4.26 -20.62
N ARG A 246 -6.61 4.30 -21.11
CA ARG A 246 -6.96 4.87 -22.43
C ARG A 246 -6.49 6.31 -22.56
N TYR A 247 -6.66 7.11 -21.51
CA TYR A 247 -6.12 8.46 -21.43
C TYR A 247 -4.59 8.48 -21.62
N ARG A 248 -3.84 7.59 -20.96
CA ARG A 248 -2.38 7.52 -21.07
C ARG A 248 -1.90 7.03 -22.45
N GLN A 249 -2.71 6.24 -23.16
CA GLN A 249 -2.48 5.84 -24.54
C GLN A 249 -2.82 6.95 -25.56
N GLY A 250 -3.51 8.02 -25.13
CA GLY A 250 -3.95 9.11 -25.99
C GLY A 250 -5.29 8.85 -26.68
N GLU A 251 -6.09 7.91 -26.17
CA GLU A 251 -7.44 7.58 -26.65
C GLU A 251 -8.47 8.33 -25.79
N TRP A 252 -8.51 9.66 -25.96
CA TRP A 252 -9.17 10.58 -25.05
C TRP A 252 -10.69 10.47 -25.07
N GLU A 253 -11.30 10.22 -26.24
CA GLU A 253 -12.75 10.05 -26.38
C GLU A 253 -13.25 8.80 -25.67
N GLU A 254 -12.54 7.67 -25.78
CA GLU A 254 -12.89 6.43 -25.08
C GLU A 254 -12.70 6.57 -23.57
N ALA A 255 -11.61 7.21 -23.15
CA ALA A 255 -11.36 7.52 -21.74
C ALA A 255 -12.48 8.39 -21.14
N GLU A 256 -12.95 9.39 -21.88
CA GLU A 256 -14.07 10.23 -21.44
C GLU A 256 -15.37 9.43 -21.28
N GLN A 257 -15.72 8.59 -22.26
CA GLN A 257 -16.93 7.77 -22.19
C GLN A 257 -16.91 6.83 -20.99
N LEU A 258 -15.81 6.09 -20.79
CA LEU A 258 -15.64 5.16 -19.68
C LEU A 258 -15.68 5.88 -18.33
N CYS A 259 -15.02 7.03 -18.20
CA CYS A 259 -15.08 7.83 -16.97
C CYS A 259 -16.49 8.35 -16.68
N LYS A 260 -17.25 8.80 -17.69
CA LYS A 260 -18.65 9.24 -17.51
C LYS A 260 -19.57 8.11 -17.06
N GLN A 261 -19.44 6.94 -17.67
CA GLN A 261 -20.20 5.76 -17.30
C GLN A 261 -19.88 5.33 -15.85
N ALA A 262 -18.58 5.23 -15.52
CA ALA A 262 -18.14 4.91 -14.17
C ALA A 262 -18.63 5.94 -13.13
N LEU A 263 -18.58 7.23 -13.46
CA LEU A 263 -19.04 8.30 -12.57
C LEU A 263 -20.55 8.20 -12.30
N ALA A 264 -21.36 8.04 -13.35
CA ALA A 264 -22.81 7.95 -13.22
C ALA A 264 -23.23 6.77 -12.33
N GLY A 265 -22.63 5.59 -12.53
CA GLY A 265 -22.88 4.43 -11.68
C GLY A 265 -22.40 4.63 -10.24
N MET A 266 -21.22 5.23 -10.04
CA MET A 266 -20.68 5.47 -8.69
C MET A 266 -21.50 6.50 -7.92
N GLU A 267 -22.03 7.53 -8.59
CA GLU A 267 -22.97 8.47 -7.98
C GLU A 267 -24.27 7.79 -7.55
N GLY A 268 -24.79 6.85 -8.37
CA GLY A 268 -26.00 6.09 -8.08
C GLY A 268 -25.86 5.14 -6.90
N GLU A 269 -24.78 4.35 -6.87
CA GLU A 269 -24.60 3.27 -5.90
C GLU A 269 -23.91 3.72 -4.59
N LEU A 270 -22.90 4.58 -4.70
CA LEU A 270 -22.05 4.97 -3.56
C LEU A 270 -22.33 6.39 -3.06
N GLY A 271 -22.99 7.20 -3.89
CA GLY A 271 -23.23 8.61 -3.63
C GLY A 271 -22.02 9.49 -3.96
N ARG A 272 -22.31 10.79 -4.14
CA ARG A 272 -21.33 11.82 -4.56
C ARG A 272 -20.16 12.01 -3.61
N ASN A 273 -20.39 11.77 -2.31
CA ASN A 273 -19.36 11.99 -1.29
C ASN A 273 -18.39 10.82 -1.11
N HIS A 274 -18.64 9.69 -1.77
CA HIS A 274 -17.76 8.53 -1.66
C HIS A 274 -16.41 8.79 -2.34
N TRP A 275 -15.34 8.23 -1.77
CA TRP A 275 -13.98 8.50 -2.21
C TRP A 275 -13.73 8.04 -3.65
N GLN A 276 -14.35 6.93 -4.08
CA GLN A 276 -14.24 6.44 -5.47
C GLN A 276 -14.93 7.40 -6.45
N THR A 277 -16.13 7.87 -6.11
CA THR A 277 -16.88 8.85 -6.92
C THR A 277 -16.05 10.13 -7.12
N LYS A 278 -15.46 10.66 -6.04
CA LYS A 278 -14.56 11.82 -6.10
C LYS A 278 -13.33 11.58 -6.96
N ASN A 279 -12.69 10.42 -6.84
CA ASN A 279 -11.53 10.08 -7.65
C ASN A 279 -11.86 10.03 -9.15
N THR A 280 -13.06 9.55 -9.51
CA THR A 280 -13.56 9.54 -10.88
C THR A 280 -13.87 10.95 -11.38
N VAL A 281 -14.46 11.81 -10.54
CA VAL A 281 -14.63 13.24 -10.84
C VAL A 281 -13.28 13.91 -11.12
N ASP A 282 -12.28 13.71 -10.26
CA ASP A 282 -10.95 14.30 -10.43
C ASP A 282 -10.30 13.85 -11.75
N SER A 283 -10.45 12.58 -12.11
CA SER A 283 -9.88 12.03 -13.36
C SER A 283 -10.57 12.56 -14.61
N LEU A 284 -11.90 12.68 -14.60
CA LEU A 284 -12.65 13.26 -15.72
C LEU A 284 -12.39 14.78 -15.85
N THR A 285 -12.27 15.47 -14.72
CA THR A 285 -11.93 16.89 -14.67
C THR A 285 -10.55 17.14 -15.26
N TYR A 286 -9.57 16.31 -14.87
CA TYR A 286 -8.22 16.39 -15.44
C TYR A 286 -8.21 16.13 -16.95
N LEU A 287 -9.01 15.18 -17.43
CA LEU A 287 -9.17 14.89 -18.85
C LEU A 287 -9.70 16.12 -19.62
N TYR A 288 -10.72 16.79 -19.10
CA TYR A 288 -11.24 18.03 -19.70
C TYR A 288 -10.24 19.19 -19.67
N GLN A 289 -9.52 19.38 -18.57
CA GLN A 289 -8.48 20.42 -18.48
C GLN A 289 -7.40 20.21 -19.55
N LYS A 290 -7.01 18.96 -19.82
CA LYS A 290 -6.01 18.63 -20.84
C LYS A 290 -6.50 18.84 -22.27
N GLN A 291 -7.80 18.76 -22.50
CA GLN A 291 -8.44 19.08 -23.78
C GLN A 291 -8.78 20.58 -23.93
N GLY A 292 -8.52 21.42 -22.92
CA GLY A 292 -8.90 22.84 -22.94
C GLY A 292 -10.38 23.11 -22.69
N ARG A 293 -11.14 22.10 -22.23
CA ARG A 293 -12.58 22.13 -21.97
C ARG A 293 -12.88 22.62 -20.55
N VAL A 294 -12.51 23.86 -20.27
CA VAL A 294 -12.51 24.42 -18.90
C VAL A 294 -13.92 24.51 -18.30
N GLU A 295 -14.94 24.87 -19.09
CA GLU A 295 -16.32 24.97 -18.59
C GLU A 295 -16.89 23.62 -18.11
N GLU A 296 -16.54 22.53 -18.79
CA GLU A 296 -16.96 21.18 -18.42
C GLU A 296 -16.18 20.66 -17.20
N ALA A 297 -14.93 21.09 -17.02
CA ALA A 297 -14.16 20.83 -15.80
C ALA A 297 -14.74 21.58 -14.58
N ASP A 298 -15.14 22.84 -14.75
CA ASP A 298 -15.69 23.67 -13.66
C ASP A 298 -17.08 23.18 -13.21
N THR A 299 -17.89 22.71 -14.14
CA THR A 299 -19.21 22.10 -13.83
C THR A 299 -19.08 20.79 -13.04
N LEU A 300 -18.03 20.00 -13.28
CA LEU A 300 -17.73 18.80 -12.49
C LEU A 300 -17.24 19.12 -11.07
N TYR A 301 -16.45 20.18 -10.89
CA TYR A 301 -16.02 20.63 -9.56
C TYR A 301 -17.17 21.18 -8.69
N ALA A 302 -18.26 21.60 -9.32
CA ALA A 302 -19.43 22.17 -8.64
C ALA A 302 -20.42 21.11 -8.12
N LEU A 303 -20.20 19.81 -8.40
CA LEU A 303 -21.03 18.67 -7.97
C LEU A 303 -20.65 18.13 -6.57
#